data_AF-A0A957N4Z0-F1
#
_entry.id   AF-A0A957N4Z0-F1
#
_cell.length_a   1.000
_cell.length_b   1.000
_cell.length_c   1.000
_cell.angle_alpha   90.00
_cell.angle_beta   90.00
_cell.angle_gamma   90.00
#
_symmetry.space_group_name_H-M   'P 1'
#
loop_
_entity.id
_entity.type
_entity.pdbx_description
1 polymer ?
#
loop_
_entity_poly.entity_id
_entity_poly.type
_entity_poly.pdbx_seq_one_letter_code
_entity_poly.pdbx_strand_id
1 'polypeptide(L)'
;MADITTYRDPVATLLTLGAARPAWRDWRDYRADGLSEDDVPELIRMIHDETLNGAKDADTTAWAPVHAWRALGQLRAPAAVTPLVDCLVAADEQDDDWALDEIPTVLGMIGPDALPALRTLLHDGGNSNGVKNAGVLAVLAVAEEHPTAHEGCVDLLGALLAQSADNTRWTNGVLIGALIELHALDRAPLMEQAFAQDRVDLSVNGDWQEVQIELGLLNARTGAAQRWVENASRA
;
A
#
# COMPACT_ATOMS: atom_id res chain seq x y z
N MET A 1 -12.52 -3.27 29.05
CA MET A 1 -13.61 -3.58 28.13
C MET A 1 -13.95 -2.29 27.43
N ALA A 2 -13.67 -2.20 26.14
CA ALA A 2 -14.13 -1.08 25.32
C ALA A 2 -15.65 -0.95 25.50
N ASP A 3 -16.14 0.26 25.67
CA ASP A 3 -17.55 0.49 25.87
C ASP A 3 -18.29 0.27 24.55
N ILE A 4 -18.81 -0.96 24.39
CA ILE A 4 -19.65 -1.44 23.29
C ILE A 4 -20.87 -0.55 23.02
N THR A 5 -21.20 0.40 23.92
CA THR A 5 -22.31 1.35 23.75
C THR A 5 -22.01 2.54 22.84
N THR A 6 -20.80 2.67 22.29
CA THR A 6 -20.40 3.83 21.46
C THR A 6 -20.75 3.68 19.98
N TYR A 7 -20.88 2.45 19.47
CA TYR A 7 -21.20 2.19 18.06
C TYR A 7 -22.67 1.79 17.87
N ARG A 8 -23.29 2.19 16.77
CA ARG A 8 -24.67 1.86 16.39
C ARG A 8 -24.69 0.71 15.39
N ASP A 9 -25.77 -0.06 15.40
CA ASP A 9 -26.02 -1.07 14.37
C ASP A 9 -26.17 -0.39 12.99
N PRO A 10 -25.63 -0.99 11.92
CA PRO A 10 -24.96 -2.30 11.88
C PRO A 10 -23.47 -2.30 12.28
N VAL A 11 -22.82 -1.14 12.44
CA VAL A 11 -21.36 -1.05 12.75
C VAL A 11 -21.00 -1.73 14.08
N ALA A 12 -21.86 -1.66 15.09
CA ALA A 12 -21.63 -2.31 16.38
C ALA A 12 -21.42 -3.83 16.28
N THR A 13 -21.96 -4.48 15.25
CA THR A 13 -21.79 -5.92 15.03
C THR A 13 -20.33 -6.30 14.79
N LEU A 14 -19.51 -5.40 14.23
CA LEU A 14 -18.09 -5.63 13.94
C LEU A 14 -17.28 -5.89 15.22
N LEU A 15 -17.72 -5.36 16.36
CA LEU A 15 -17.10 -5.59 17.68
C LEU A 15 -17.23 -7.04 18.17
N THR A 16 -18.08 -7.84 17.52
CA THR A 16 -18.43 -9.20 17.94
C THR A 16 -17.93 -10.30 16.99
N LEU A 17 -17.37 -9.92 15.83
CA LEU A 17 -17.00 -10.87 14.78
C LEU A 17 -15.74 -11.68 15.10
N GLY A 18 -14.84 -11.13 15.94
CA GLY A 18 -13.58 -11.76 16.33
C GLY A 18 -12.59 -11.82 15.18
N ALA A 19 -11.66 -12.76 15.24
CA ALA A 19 -10.53 -12.79 14.31
C ALA A 19 -10.95 -12.82 12.82
N ALA A 20 -10.45 -11.85 12.05
CA ALA A 20 -10.67 -11.79 10.62
C ALA A 20 -9.88 -12.89 9.90
N ARG A 21 -10.40 -13.37 8.77
CA ARG A 21 -9.65 -14.30 7.92
C ARG A 21 -8.53 -13.55 7.19
N PRO A 22 -7.35 -14.18 6.99
CA PRO A 22 -6.26 -13.57 6.23
C PRO A 22 -6.66 -13.14 4.82
N ALA A 23 -5.97 -12.13 4.28
CA ALA A 23 -6.26 -11.48 3.00
C ALA A 23 -6.29 -12.40 1.77
N TRP A 24 -5.49 -13.48 1.77
CA TRP A 24 -5.45 -14.47 0.68
C TRP A 24 -6.69 -15.39 0.62
N ARG A 25 -7.71 -15.14 1.45
CA ARG A 25 -9.03 -15.78 1.38
C ARG A 25 -10.11 -14.72 1.15
N ASP A 26 -11.23 -15.14 0.57
CA ASP A 26 -12.40 -14.29 0.39
C ASP A 26 -12.81 -13.61 1.71
N TRP A 27 -12.92 -12.29 1.65
CA TRP A 27 -13.42 -11.50 2.77
C TRP A 27 -14.92 -11.74 2.98
N ARG A 28 -15.35 -11.60 4.24
CA ARG A 28 -16.78 -11.49 4.57
C ARG A 28 -17.41 -10.38 3.73
N ASP A 29 -18.61 -10.62 3.21
CA ASP A 29 -19.37 -9.58 2.51
C ASP A 29 -20.09 -8.69 3.53
N TYR A 30 -19.47 -7.57 3.88
CA TYR A 30 -19.98 -6.64 4.88
C TYR A 30 -21.26 -5.94 4.42
N ARG A 31 -21.47 -5.82 3.10
CA ARG A 31 -22.71 -5.28 2.54
C ARG A 31 -23.88 -6.22 2.74
N ALA A 32 -23.64 -7.54 2.67
CA ALA A 32 -24.65 -8.54 2.97
C ALA A 32 -25.04 -8.56 4.47
N ASP A 33 -24.15 -8.08 5.35
CA ASP A 33 -24.42 -7.90 6.79
C ASP A 33 -25.18 -6.59 7.10
N GLY A 34 -25.51 -5.79 6.07
CA GLY A 34 -26.34 -4.58 6.18
C GLY A 34 -25.57 -3.26 6.24
N LEU A 35 -24.23 -3.29 6.16
CA LEU A 35 -23.43 -2.07 6.10
C LEU A 35 -23.62 -1.35 4.76
N SER A 36 -23.73 -0.03 4.83
CA SER A 36 -24.05 0.85 3.70
C SER A 36 -23.23 2.14 3.73
N GLU A 37 -23.42 3.01 2.73
CA GLU A 37 -22.75 4.32 2.68
C GLU A 37 -23.07 5.21 3.90
N ASP A 38 -24.27 5.07 4.49
CA ASP A 38 -24.67 5.82 5.67
C ASP A 38 -23.79 5.51 6.90
N ASP A 39 -23.13 4.36 6.90
CA ASP A 39 -22.28 3.87 7.99
C ASP A 39 -20.81 4.32 7.87
N VAL A 40 -20.41 4.88 6.72
CA VAL A 40 -19.02 5.29 6.43
C VAL A 40 -18.42 6.19 7.53
N PRO A 41 -19.11 7.23 8.05
CA PRO A 41 -18.53 8.06 9.11
C PRO A 41 -18.22 7.27 10.39
N GLU A 42 -19.03 6.27 10.71
CA GLU A 42 -18.90 5.48 11.93
C GLU A 42 -17.86 4.35 11.77
N LEU A 43 -17.71 3.82 10.54
CA LEU A 43 -16.61 2.94 10.16
C LEU A 43 -15.25 3.66 10.17
N ILE A 44 -15.18 4.90 9.67
CA ILE A 44 -13.98 5.74 9.76
C ILE A 44 -13.61 5.99 11.23
N ARG A 45 -14.61 6.26 12.09
CA ARG A 45 -14.36 6.39 13.52
C ARG A 45 -13.77 5.12 14.12
N MET A 46 -14.20 3.94 13.66
CA MET A 46 -13.73 2.64 14.16
C MET A 46 -12.27 2.35 13.83
N ILE A 47 -11.80 2.68 12.62
CA ILE A 47 -10.40 2.42 12.24
C ILE A 47 -9.40 3.31 13.00
N HIS A 48 -9.87 4.44 13.57
CA HIS A 48 -9.06 5.37 14.38
C HIS A 48 -9.30 5.24 15.88
N ASP A 49 -10.07 4.24 16.33
CA ASP A 49 -10.36 4.07 17.74
C ASP A 49 -9.14 3.48 18.49
N GLU A 50 -8.42 4.35 19.21
CA GLU A 50 -7.22 3.97 19.98
C GLU A 50 -7.49 2.85 20.99
N THR A 51 -8.72 2.74 21.52
CA THR A 51 -9.05 1.66 22.47
C THR A 51 -9.15 0.32 21.76
N LEU A 52 -9.67 0.31 20.52
CA LEU A 52 -9.76 -0.90 19.71
C LEU A 52 -8.39 -1.29 19.14
N ASN A 53 -7.63 -0.33 18.60
CA ASN A 53 -6.29 -0.56 18.06
C ASN A 53 -5.29 -0.99 19.16
N GLY A 54 -5.45 -0.48 20.39
CA GLY A 54 -4.63 -0.89 21.54
C GLY A 54 -5.12 -2.15 22.28
N ALA A 55 -6.20 -2.78 21.83
CA ALA A 55 -6.72 -4.00 22.45
C ALA A 55 -5.82 -5.20 22.13
N LYS A 56 -5.76 -6.18 23.04
CA LYS A 56 -4.99 -7.41 22.80
C LYS A 56 -5.70 -8.29 21.78
N ASP A 57 -4.97 -8.99 20.92
CA ASP A 57 -5.51 -9.87 19.87
C ASP A 57 -6.51 -10.92 20.37
N ALA A 58 -6.37 -11.36 21.63
CA ALA A 58 -7.29 -12.29 22.28
C ALA A 58 -8.66 -11.68 22.59
N ASP A 59 -8.77 -10.35 22.59
CA ASP A 59 -10.03 -9.63 22.69
C ASP A 59 -10.71 -9.60 21.31
N THR A 60 -12.00 -9.95 21.29
CA THR A 60 -12.81 -9.96 20.07
C THR A 60 -12.86 -8.57 19.45
N THR A 61 -12.84 -7.51 20.27
CA THR A 61 -12.96 -6.12 19.78
C THR A 61 -11.70 -5.62 19.07
N ALA A 62 -10.53 -6.24 19.29
CA ALA A 62 -9.27 -5.87 18.62
C ALA A 62 -9.35 -6.02 17.10
N TRP A 63 -10.27 -6.86 16.61
CA TRP A 63 -10.46 -7.14 15.18
C TRP A 63 -11.48 -6.22 14.51
N ALA A 64 -12.17 -5.37 15.27
CA ALA A 64 -13.20 -4.49 14.73
C ALA A 64 -12.62 -3.46 13.72
N PRO A 65 -11.45 -2.82 13.96
CA PRO A 65 -10.79 -1.98 12.95
C PRO A 65 -10.52 -2.73 11.63
N VAL A 66 -10.08 -3.99 11.72
CA VAL A 66 -9.82 -4.84 10.56
C VAL A 66 -11.09 -5.04 9.72
N HIS A 67 -12.20 -5.34 10.39
CA HIS A 67 -13.49 -5.44 9.72
C HIS A 67 -13.95 -4.11 9.11
N ALA A 68 -13.70 -3.00 9.81
CA ALA A 68 -14.13 -1.69 9.37
C ALA A 68 -13.42 -1.23 8.08
N TRP A 69 -12.09 -1.37 7.97
CA TRP A 69 -11.40 -0.98 6.72
C TRP A 69 -11.83 -1.84 5.54
N ARG A 70 -12.08 -3.14 5.75
CA ARG A 70 -12.58 -4.02 4.68
C ARG A 70 -13.97 -3.61 4.22
N ALA A 71 -14.85 -3.24 5.15
CA ALA A 71 -16.17 -2.72 4.83
C ALA A 71 -16.06 -1.41 4.03
N LEU A 72 -15.20 -0.48 4.44
CA LEU A 72 -14.94 0.77 3.72
C LEU A 72 -14.48 0.52 2.26
N GLY A 73 -13.63 -0.47 2.04
CA GLY A 73 -13.21 -0.90 0.69
C GLY A 73 -14.36 -1.47 -0.14
N GLN A 74 -15.16 -2.37 0.43
CA GLN A 74 -16.33 -2.96 -0.27
C GLN A 74 -17.42 -1.92 -0.59
N LEU A 75 -17.55 -0.90 0.24
CA LEU A 75 -18.41 0.26 0.02
C LEU A 75 -17.80 1.29 -0.96
N ARG A 76 -16.53 1.12 -1.34
CA ARG A 76 -15.77 2.03 -2.21
C ARG A 76 -15.83 3.48 -1.74
N ALA A 77 -15.72 3.70 -0.43
CA ALA A 77 -15.98 4.99 0.21
C ALA A 77 -14.82 5.99 0.02
N PRO A 78 -14.94 7.02 -0.84
CA PRO A 78 -13.82 7.94 -1.08
C PRO A 78 -13.45 8.77 0.14
N ALA A 79 -14.42 9.03 1.04
CA ALA A 79 -14.19 9.73 2.30
C ALA A 79 -13.22 8.98 3.25
N ALA A 80 -12.99 7.68 3.01
CA ALA A 80 -12.09 6.87 3.82
C ALA A 80 -10.62 6.91 3.34
N VAL A 81 -10.32 7.49 2.17
CA VAL A 81 -8.96 7.48 1.60
C VAL A 81 -7.93 8.08 2.56
N THR A 82 -8.15 9.30 3.04
CA THR A 82 -7.22 9.95 3.98
C THR A 82 -7.13 9.19 5.31
N PRO A 83 -8.26 8.83 5.97
CA PRO A 83 -8.21 7.99 7.17
C PRO A 83 -7.43 6.68 7.04
N LEU A 84 -7.55 5.99 5.90
CA LEU A 84 -6.83 4.75 5.63
C LEU A 84 -5.33 4.99 5.39
N VAL A 85 -4.97 6.08 4.72
CA VAL A 85 -3.58 6.51 4.57
C VAL A 85 -2.96 6.85 5.93
N ASP A 86 -3.71 7.50 6.83
CA ASP A 86 -3.24 7.79 8.19
C ASP A 86 -3.01 6.48 8.98
N CYS A 87 -3.87 5.46 8.79
CA CYS A 87 -3.66 4.14 9.39
C CYS A 87 -2.35 3.48 8.91
N LEU A 88 -2.00 3.60 7.61
CA LEU A 88 -0.72 3.08 7.11
C LEU A 88 0.48 3.75 7.79
N VAL A 89 0.42 5.08 7.97
CA VAL A 89 1.49 5.83 8.65
C VAL A 89 1.61 5.40 10.11
N ALA A 90 0.48 5.22 10.80
CA ALA A 90 0.44 4.81 12.19
C ALA A 90 0.84 3.34 12.43
N ALA A 91 0.66 2.47 11.41
CA ALA A 91 0.94 1.04 11.50
C ALA A 91 2.41 0.73 11.76
N ASP A 92 3.33 1.52 11.19
CA ASP A 92 4.78 1.35 11.37
C ASP A 92 5.20 1.58 12.83
N GLU A 93 4.59 2.56 13.51
CA GLU A 93 4.86 2.83 14.94
C GLU A 93 4.26 1.76 15.86
N GLN A 94 3.25 1.03 15.37
CA GLN A 94 2.47 0.06 16.15
C GLN A 94 2.82 -1.39 15.82
N ASP A 95 3.78 -1.63 14.92
CA ASP A 95 4.09 -2.95 14.36
C ASP A 95 2.81 -3.67 13.84
N ASP A 96 1.89 -2.92 13.22
CA ASP A 96 0.62 -3.45 12.69
C ASP A 96 0.78 -3.91 11.24
N ASP A 97 1.30 -5.13 11.08
CA ASP A 97 1.46 -5.79 9.78
C ASP A 97 0.11 -5.95 9.03
N TRP A 98 -1.02 -6.06 9.73
CA TRP A 98 -2.33 -6.22 9.08
C TRP A 98 -2.73 -4.99 8.30
N ALA A 99 -2.51 -3.81 8.88
CA ALA A 99 -2.77 -2.55 8.19
C ALA A 99 -1.88 -2.39 6.95
N LEU A 100 -0.58 -2.69 7.07
CA LEU A 100 0.38 -2.60 5.96
C LEU A 100 0.06 -3.58 4.81
N ASP A 101 -0.49 -4.75 5.13
CA ASP A 101 -0.83 -5.78 4.14
C ASP A 101 -2.21 -5.56 3.48
N GLU A 102 -3.24 -5.15 4.24
CA GLU A 102 -4.62 -5.13 3.74
C GLU A 102 -5.09 -3.77 3.23
N ILE A 103 -4.68 -2.67 3.85
CA ILE A 103 -5.10 -1.33 3.43
C ILE A 103 -4.72 -1.02 1.98
N PRO A 104 -3.58 -1.47 1.42
CA PRO A 104 -3.30 -1.31 0.00
C PRO A 104 -4.42 -1.85 -0.90
N THR A 105 -4.94 -3.04 -0.57
CA THR A 105 -6.06 -3.65 -1.29
C THR A 105 -7.35 -2.84 -1.09
N VAL A 106 -7.60 -2.36 0.13
CA VAL A 106 -8.78 -1.50 0.43
C VAL A 106 -8.75 -0.22 -0.40
N LEU A 107 -7.61 0.46 -0.50
CA LEU A 107 -7.43 1.65 -1.32
C LEU A 107 -7.60 1.33 -2.82
N GLY A 108 -7.14 0.17 -3.27
CA GLY A 108 -7.42 -0.37 -4.61
C GLY A 108 -8.92 -0.51 -4.90
N MET A 109 -9.69 -1.06 -3.95
CA MET A 109 -11.15 -1.18 -4.10
C MET A 109 -11.84 0.19 -4.23
N ILE A 110 -11.39 1.21 -3.49
CA ILE A 110 -11.91 2.59 -3.59
C ILE A 110 -11.56 3.18 -4.96
N GLY A 111 -10.32 2.98 -5.43
CA GLY A 111 -9.91 3.28 -6.80
C GLY A 111 -9.18 4.62 -6.97
N PRO A 112 -9.30 5.26 -8.15
CA PRO A 112 -8.40 6.34 -8.56
C PRO A 112 -8.43 7.60 -7.68
N ASP A 113 -9.50 7.79 -6.89
CA ASP A 113 -9.58 8.86 -5.91
C ASP A 113 -8.52 8.74 -4.79
N ALA A 114 -7.91 7.56 -4.62
CA ALA A 114 -6.80 7.34 -3.70
C ALA A 114 -5.46 7.91 -4.18
N LEU A 115 -5.27 8.08 -5.50
CA LEU A 115 -3.97 8.42 -6.09
C LEU A 115 -3.37 9.75 -5.58
N PRO A 116 -4.13 10.84 -5.36
CA PRO A 116 -3.58 12.07 -4.79
C PRO A 116 -3.02 11.90 -3.38
N ALA A 117 -3.70 11.12 -2.53
CA ALA A 117 -3.25 10.84 -1.17
C ALA A 117 -2.02 9.92 -1.18
N LEU A 118 -2.02 8.88 -2.02
CA LEU A 118 -0.89 7.98 -2.22
C LEU A 118 0.35 8.71 -2.74
N ARG A 119 0.19 9.67 -3.67
CA ARG A 119 1.29 10.54 -4.11
C ARG A 119 1.91 11.30 -2.95
N THR A 120 1.08 11.84 -2.06
CA THR A 120 1.55 12.60 -0.89
C THR A 120 2.32 11.70 0.07
N LEU A 121 1.76 10.53 0.41
CA LEU A 121 2.41 9.53 1.27
C LEU A 121 3.76 9.07 0.71
N LEU A 122 3.85 8.84 -0.61
CA LEU A 122 5.08 8.36 -1.24
C LEU A 122 6.16 9.45 -1.39
N HIS A 123 5.76 10.71 -1.47
CA HIS A 123 6.70 11.83 -1.56
C HIS A 123 7.30 12.21 -0.19
N ASP A 124 6.65 11.86 0.91
CA ASP A 124 7.15 12.21 2.24
C ASP A 124 8.42 11.43 2.58
N GLY A 125 9.53 12.16 2.73
CA GLY A 125 10.83 11.62 3.13
C GLY A 125 10.85 11.04 4.55
N GLY A 126 9.92 11.44 5.41
CA GLY A 126 9.79 10.96 6.79
C GLY A 126 9.16 9.58 6.94
N ASN A 127 8.44 9.11 5.91
CA ASN A 127 7.78 7.80 5.95
C ASN A 127 8.79 6.65 5.85
N SER A 128 8.53 5.59 6.63
CA SER A 128 9.35 4.38 6.65
C SER A 128 9.32 3.62 5.32
N ASN A 129 10.23 2.67 5.15
CA ASN A 129 10.20 1.76 4.00
C ASN A 129 8.90 0.93 3.98
N GLY A 130 8.39 0.49 5.14
CA GLY A 130 7.13 -0.26 5.24
C GLY A 130 5.95 0.55 4.72
N VAL A 131 5.80 1.79 5.19
CA VAL A 131 4.75 2.71 4.74
C VAL A 131 4.85 2.99 3.25
N LYS A 132 6.06 3.25 2.73
CA LYS A 132 6.28 3.47 1.29
C LYS A 132 5.98 2.24 0.46
N ASN A 133 6.32 1.05 0.95
CA ASN A 133 5.96 -0.21 0.28
C ASN A 133 4.44 -0.33 0.15
N ALA A 134 3.72 -0.15 1.26
CA ALA A 134 2.26 -0.21 1.28
C ALA A 134 1.62 0.83 0.35
N GLY A 135 2.19 2.04 0.29
CA GLY A 135 1.78 3.06 -0.67
C GLY A 135 1.95 2.65 -2.13
N VAL A 136 3.06 1.99 -2.48
CA VAL A 136 3.29 1.48 -3.84
C VAL A 136 2.35 0.31 -4.16
N LEU A 137 2.18 -0.62 -3.22
CA LEU A 137 1.21 -1.72 -3.36
C LEU A 137 -0.22 -1.20 -3.56
N ALA A 138 -0.59 -0.09 -2.92
CA ALA A 138 -1.90 0.52 -3.10
C ALA A 138 -2.07 1.09 -4.51
N VAL A 139 -1.02 1.70 -5.08
CA VAL A 139 -1.02 2.19 -6.48
C VAL A 139 -1.19 1.02 -7.46
N LEU A 140 -0.50 -0.11 -7.22
CA LEU A 140 -0.66 -1.33 -8.00
C LEU A 140 -2.08 -1.88 -7.92
N ALA A 141 -2.63 -2.00 -6.70
CA ALA A 141 -4.00 -2.45 -6.47
C ALA A 141 -5.04 -1.56 -7.18
N VAL A 142 -4.83 -0.23 -7.21
CA VAL A 142 -5.69 0.67 -7.99
C VAL A 142 -5.62 0.36 -9.48
N ALA A 143 -4.43 0.11 -10.05
CA ALA A 143 -4.28 -0.21 -11.45
C ALA A 143 -4.92 -1.56 -11.84
N GLU A 144 -4.83 -2.55 -10.94
CA GLU A 144 -5.43 -3.88 -11.11
C GLU A 144 -6.97 -3.82 -11.06
N GLU A 145 -7.53 -3.20 -10.02
CA GLU A 145 -8.98 -3.10 -9.81
C GLU A 145 -9.66 -2.11 -10.76
N HIS A 146 -8.93 -1.09 -11.22
CA HIS A 146 -9.44 -0.04 -12.11
C HIS A 146 -8.53 0.12 -13.34
N PRO A 147 -8.69 -0.71 -14.38
CA PRO A 147 -7.84 -0.66 -15.57
C PRO A 147 -7.79 0.69 -16.29
N THR A 148 -8.85 1.51 -16.17
CA THR A 148 -8.87 2.88 -16.72
C THR A 148 -7.93 3.84 -16.00
N ALA A 149 -7.47 3.50 -14.79
CA ALA A 149 -6.52 4.28 -13.99
C ALA A 149 -5.06 3.86 -14.22
N HIS A 150 -4.80 2.79 -14.99
CA HIS A 150 -3.46 2.22 -15.20
C HIS A 150 -2.41 3.28 -15.60
N GLU A 151 -2.69 4.10 -16.62
CA GLU A 151 -1.76 5.16 -17.06
C GLU A 151 -1.53 6.21 -15.94
N GLY A 152 -2.57 6.54 -15.17
CA GLY A 152 -2.45 7.45 -14.03
C GLY A 152 -1.53 6.90 -12.93
N CYS A 153 -1.55 5.58 -12.70
CA CYS A 153 -0.62 4.90 -11.80
C CYS A 153 0.81 4.91 -12.34
N VAL A 154 1.01 4.59 -13.62
CA VAL A 154 2.31 4.66 -14.30
C VAL A 154 2.91 6.08 -14.23
N ASP A 155 2.08 7.10 -14.49
CA ASP A 155 2.49 8.51 -14.41
C ASP A 155 2.87 8.93 -12.99
N LEU A 156 2.11 8.48 -11.99
CA LEU A 156 2.42 8.75 -10.58
C LEU A 156 3.80 8.18 -10.22
N LEU A 157 4.01 6.89 -10.47
CA LEU A 157 5.27 6.20 -10.13
C LEU A 157 6.45 6.76 -10.93
N GLY A 158 6.26 7.03 -12.23
CA GLY A 158 7.26 7.64 -13.09
C GLY A 158 7.67 9.04 -12.62
N ALA A 159 6.71 9.86 -12.19
CA ALA A 159 6.99 11.20 -11.66
C ALA A 159 7.76 11.16 -10.33
N LEU A 160 7.53 10.15 -9.49
CA LEU A 160 8.32 9.94 -8.27
C LEU A 160 9.74 9.46 -8.61
N LEU A 161 9.88 8.53 -9.56
CA LEU A 161 11.20 8.02 -9.99
C LEU A 161 12.03 9.09 -10.70
N ALA A 162 11.40 10.02 -11.42
CA ALA A 162 12.08 11.17 -12.02
C ALA A 162 12.77 12.06 -10.96
N GLN A 163 12.34 11.98 -9.69
CA GLN A 163 12.96 12.63 -8.53
C GLN A 163 13.87 11.67 -7.75
N SER A 164 14.46 10.66 -8.41
CA SER A 164 15.30 9.63 -7.80
C SER A 164 16.47 10.15 -6.95
N ALA A 165 16.90 11.39 -7.17
CA ALA A 165 17.94 12.04 -6.37
C ALA A 165 17.49 12.35 -4.93
N ASP A 166 16.19 12.59 -4.73
CA ASP A 166 15.57 12.95 -3.44
C ASP A 166 15.01 11.71 -2.70
N ASN A 167 14.88 10.59 -3.42
CA ASN A 167 14.44 9.31 -2.87
C ASN A 167 15.59 8.50 -2.28
N THR A 168 15.28 7.61 -1.34
CA THR A 168 16.24 6.57 -0.93
C THR A 168 16.46 5.57 -2.06
N ARG A 169 17.63 4.91 -2.08
CA ARG A 169 17.95 3.87 -3.07
C ARG A 169 16.93 2.73 -3.08
N TRP A 170 16.49 2.36 -1.89
CA TRP A 170 15.46 1.35 -1.69
C TRP A 170 14.11 1.80 -2.27
N THR A 171 13.68 3.05 -2.01
CA THR A 171 12.43 3.60 -2.57
C THR A 171 12.46 3.58 -4.10
N ASN A 172 13.58 4.00 -4.71
CA ASN A 172 13.74 3.93 -6.16
C ASN A 172 13.64 2.50 -6.70
N GLY A 173 14.21 1.52 -5.98
CA GLY A 173 14.05 0.11 -6.30
C GLY A 173 12.57 -0.30 -6.32
N VAL A 174 11.82 -0.02 -5.26
CA VAL A 174 10.40 -0.39 -5.18
C VAL A 174 9.56 0.29 -6.27
N LEU A 175 9.81 1.58 -6.57
CA LEU A 175 9.15 2.28 -7.68
C LEU A 175 9.43 1.62 -9.05
N ILE A 176 10.67 1.19 -9.29
CA ILE A 176 11.04 0.47 -10.52
C ILE A 176 10.31 -0.87 -10.58
N GLY A 177 10.27 -1.64 -9.48
CA GLY A 177 9.55 -2.91 -9.42
C GLY A 177 8.08 -2.77 -9.79
N ALA A 178 7.40 -1.76 -9.24
CA ALA A 178 6.00 -1.48 -9.58
C ALA A 178 5.81 -1.05 -11.04
N LEU A 179 6.75 -0.28 -11.61
CA LEU A 179 6.68 0.08 -13.04
C LEU A 179 6.89 -1.13 -13.96
N ILE A 180 7.70 -2.12 -13.55
CA ILE A 180 7.85 -3.40 -14.25
C ILE A 180 6.53 -4.17 -14.23
N GLU A 181 5.91 -4.29 -13.05
CA GLU A 181 4.63 -4.97 -12.87
C GLU A 181 3.49 -4.33 -13.69
N LEU A 182 3.49 -3.00 -13.82
CA LEU A 182 2.56 -2.29 -14.70
C LEU A 182 2.94 -2.33 -16.19
N HIS A 183 4.02 -3.01 -16.58
CA HIS A 183 4.53 -3.07 -17.95
C HIS A 183 4.81 -1.68 -18.57
N ALA A 184 5.35 -0.74 -17.78
CA ALA A 184 5.61 0.65 -18.19
C ALA A 184 6.89 0.78 -19.06
N LEU A 185 6.88 0.16 -20.25
CA LEU A 185 8.02 0.13 -21.18
C LEU A 185 8.52 1.52 -21.59
N ASP A 186 7.61 2.47 -21.73
CA ASP A 186 7.91 3.85 -22.10
C ASP A 186 8.59 4.65 -20.96
N ARG A 187 8.60 4.13 -19.74
CA ARG A 187 9.34 4.67 -18.59
C ARG A 187 10.74 4.06 -18.43
N ALA A 188 11.14 3.09 -19.27
CA ALA A 188 12.48 2.47 -19.23
C ALA A 188 13.65 3.49 -19.23
N PRO A 189 13.63 4.62 -19.97
CA PRO A 189 14.69 5.62 -19.88
C PRO A 189 14.87 6.24 -18.49
N LEU A 190 13.79 6.40 -17.71
CA LEU A 190 13.86 6.91 -16.33
C LEU A 190 14.50 5.87 -15.40
N MET A 191 14.17 4.60 -15.59
CA MET A 191 14.78 3.50 -14.83
C MET A 191 16.27 3.39 -15.11
N GLU A 192 16.66 3.40 -16.40
CA GLU A 192 18.07 3.39 -16.82
C GLU A 192 18.85 4.55 -16.19
N GLN A 193 18.26 5.76 -16.20
CA GLN A 193 18.87 6.94 -15.60
C GLN A 193 19.12 6.75 -14.10
N ALA A 194 18.16 6.19 -13.35
CA ALA A 194 18.33 5.94 -11.92
C ALA A 194 19.46 4.93 -11.64
N PHE A 195 19.59 3.87 -12.45
CA PHE A 195 20.72 2.93 -12.36
C PHE A 195 22.05 3.58 -12.72
N ALA A 196 22.10 4.37 -13.79
CA ALA A 196 23.31 5.06 -14.25
C ALA A 196 23.83 6.08 -13.22
N GLN A 197 22.93 6.64 -12.40
CA GLN A 197 23.27 7.56 -11.32
C GLN A 197 23.58 6.85 -9.99
N ASP A 198 23.60 5.51 -9.98
CA ASP A 198 23.80 4.71 -8.76
C ASP A 198 22.77 5.11 -7.68
N ARG A 199 21.49 5.21 -8.07
CA ARG A 199 20.38 5.62 -7.18
C ARG A 199 19.42 4.47 -6.86
N VAL A 200 19.75 3.24 -7.23
CA VAL A 200 18.88 2.07 -7.02
C VAL A 200 19.56 1.10 -6.08
N ASP A 201 18.81 0.53 -5.15
CA ASP A 201 19.25 -0.60 -4.34
C ASP A 201 19.08 -1.89 -5.15
N LEU A 202 20.20 -2.49 -5.54
CA LEU A 202 20.22 -3.69 -6.37
C LEU A 202 19.66 -4.93 -5.66
N SER A 203 19.45 -4.89 -4.34
CA SER A 203 18.82 -5.99 -3.61
C SER A 203 17.31 -6.12 -3.88
N VAL A 204 16.68 -5.08 -4.45
CA VAL A 204 15.23 -5.06 -4.68
C VAL A 204 14.86 -5.77 -5.97
N ASN A 205 15.34 -5.30 -7.13
CA ASN A 205 15.05 -5.90 -8.45
C ASN A 205 16.31 -6.26 -9.25
N GLY A 206 17.47 -6.32 -8.59
CA GLY A 206 18.71 -6.59 -9.30
C GLY A 206 19.27 -5.40 -10.07
N ASP A 207 20.11 -5.69 -11.07
CA ASP A 207 20.74 -4.66 -11.91
C ASP A 207 19.92 -4.29 -13.15
N TRP A 208 20.38 -3.29 -13.91
CA TRP A 208 19.65 -2.81 -15.09
C TRP A 208 19.38 -3.91 -16.13
N GLN A 209 20.27 -4.89 -16.30
CA GLN A 209 20.03 -5.98 -17.26
C GLN A 209 18.92 -6.91 -16.77
N GLU A 210 18.81 -7.15 -15.46
CA GLU A 210 17.68 -7.88 -14.87
C GLU A 210 16.37 -7.15 -15.14
N VAL A 211 16.32 -5.84 -14.89
CA VAL A 211 15.14 -5.01 -15.20
C VAL A 211 14.80 -5.03 -16.69
N GLN A 212 15.79 -4.95 -17.58
CA GLN A 212 15.55 -5.06 -19.03
C GLN A 212 14.98 -6.43 -19.43
N ILE A 213 15.37 -7.52 -18.76
CA ILE A 213 14.84 -8.86 -19.02
C ILE A 213 13.39 -8.94 -18.55
N GLU A 214 13.08 -8.44 -17.35
CA GLU A 214 11.71 -8.43 -16.82
C GLU A 214 10.75 -7.57 -17.65
N LEU A 215 11.25 -6.45 -18.20
CA LEU A 215 10.51 -5.62 -19.17
C LEU A 215 10.45 -6.25 -20.57
N GLY A 216 11.14 -7.36 -20.85
CA GLY A 216 11.21 -7.97 -22.18
C GLY A 216 12.00 -7.16 -23.22
N LEU A 217 12.82 -6.20 -22.79
CA LEU A 217 13.73 -5.40 -23.62
C LEU A 217 15.03 -6.15 -23.96
N LEU A 218 15.41 -7.13 -23.12
CA LEU A 218 16.58 -7.98 -23.30
C LEU A 218 16.19 -9.46 -23.14
N ASN A 219 16.59 -10.33 -24.07
CA ASN A 219 16.23 -11.74 -24.02
C ASN A 219 16.97 -12.53 -22.91
N ALA A 220 18.24 -12.18 -22.66
CA ALA A 220 19.08 -12.85 -21.67
C ALA A 220 20.27 -11.97 -21.28
N ARG A 221 20.76 -12.16 -20.04
CA ARG A 221 21.90 -11.43 -19.49
C ARG A 221 23.15 -11.59 -20.36
N THR A 222 23.87 -10.48 -20.56
CA THR A 222 25.18 -10.47 -21.22
C THR A 222 26.25 -10.04 -20.22
N GLY A 223 27.09 -10.99 -19.81
CA GLY A 223 28.17 -10.76 -18.84
C GLY A 223 27.80 -11.13 -17.41
N ALA A 224 28.69 -10.79 -16.47
CA ALA A 224 28.48 -11.06 -15.05
C ALA A 224 27.48 -10.05 -14.45
N ALA A 225 26.63 -10.50 -13.53
CA ALA A 225 25.77 -9.63 -12.76
C ALA A 225 26.61 -8.60 -11.98
N GLN A 226 26.13 -7.36 -11.91
CA GLN A 226 26.69 -6.40 -10.96
C GLN A 226 26.49 -6.97 -9.56
N ARG A 227 27.59 -7.29 -8.88
CA ARG A 227 27.51 -7.83 -7.53
C ARG A 227 27.11 -6.71 -6.58
N TRP A 228 26.17 -7.02 -5.69
CA TRP A 228 25.98 -6.26 -4.47
C TRP A 228 27.32 -6.19 -3.73
N VAL A 229 27.89 -5.00 -3.65
CA VAL A 229 29.00 -4.71 -2.73
C VAL A 229 28.35 -4.13 -1.49
N GLU A 230 28.38 -4.90 -0.41
CA GLU A 230 28.06 -4.43 0.93
C GLU A 230 29.01 -3.27 1.27
N ASN A 231 28.66 -2.05 0.88
CA ASN A 231 29.32 -0.88 1.42
C ASN A 231 28.80 -0.74 2.85
N ALA A 232 29.43 -1.51 3.74
CA ALA A 232 29.39 -1.29 5.17
C ALA A 232 29.54 0.21 5.42
N SER A 233 28.51 0.77 6.05
CA SER A 233 28.54 1.96 6.89
C SER A 233 29.78 2.82 6.71
N ARG A 234 29.74 3.79 5.80
CA ARG A 234 30.71 4.88 5.80
C ARG A 234 30.02 6.18 6.18
N ALA A 235 30.07 6.39 7.50
CA ALA A 235 30.11 7.62 8.30
C ALA A 235 29.24 8.80 7.89
#